data_AF-K2AAX2-F1
#
_entry.id   AF-K2AAX2-F1
#
_cell.length_a   1.000
_cell.length_b   1.000
_cell.length_c   1.000
_cell.angle_alpha   90.00
_cell.angle_beta   90.00
_cell.angle_gamma   90.00
#
_symmetry.space_group_name_H-M   'P 1'
#
loop_
_entity.id
_entity.type
_entity.pdbx_description
1 polymer ?
#
loop_
_entity_poly.entity_id
_entity_poly.type
_entity_poly.pdbx_seq_one_letter_code
_entity_poly.pdbx_strand_id
1 'polypeptide(L)'
;MIKTSHLLAPLPVDMIDSAFIDRFHCYIPGWEVPKFNPQHFTNRYGFIVDYFAEFVRELRKYNYSDAIDKYFQFGKDINQRDSIAIRRFTSGLLKLIYPNKEGHFTKTEVESCLRYSLEVRRRIKEQLKKIGGMEFYNVHFSYIDLETNEEKFVTVPEQSSGKLIPEGQLPAGNLHTIGKNSDGQIGLFRLEMQKIDGNGKFNVSGMGSQASAKESARIGFDYFKAN
;
A
#
# COMPACT_ATOMS: atom_id res chain seq x y z
N MET A 1 16.44 -13.85 3.49
CA MET A 1 16.01 -14.57 2.27
C MET A 1 15.48 -13.65 1.16
N ILE A 2 14.79 -12.53 1.46
CA ILE A 2 14.24 -11.58 0.44
C ILE A 2 15.32 -10.68 -0.24
N LYS A 3 16.57 -10.70 0.26
CA LYS A 3 17.67 -9.85 -0.24
C LYS A 3 18.38 -10.37 -1.50
N THR A 4 18.31 -11.67 -1.77
CA THR A 4 19.01 -12.32 -2.91
C THR A 4 18.08 -13.12 -3.83
N SER A 5 16.79 -13.21 -3.49
CA SER A 5 15.80 -13.97 -4.25
C SER A 5 14.53 -13.13 -4.45
N HIS A 6 13.86 -13.33 -5.58
CA HIS A 6 12.49 -12.88 -5.80
C HIS A 6 11.51 -13.93 -5.24
N LEU A 7 10.31 -13.51 -4.84
CA LEU A 7 9.28 -14.38 -4.24
C LEU A 7 8.75 -15.44 -5.22
N LEU A 8 9.03 -15.26 -6.51
CA LEU A 8 8.62 -16.16 -7.60
C LEU A 8 9.74 -17.14 -8.03
N ALA A 9 10.86 -17.17 -7.29
CA ALA A 9 11.95 -18.12 -7.52
C ALA A 9 11.58 -19.61 -7.51
N PRO A 10 10.54 -20.08 -6.79
CA PRO A 10 10.14 -21.50 -6.90
C PRO A 10 9.38 -21.84 -8.19
N LEU A 11 9.06 -20.88 -9.05
CA LEU A 11 8.51 -21.17 -10.38
C LEU A 11 9.57 -21.77 -11.30
N PRO A 12 9.19 -22.63 -12.26
CA PRO A 12 10.09 -23.09 -13.31
C PRO A 12 10.76 -21.91 -14.02
N VAL A 13 12.04 -22.03 -14.39
CA VAL A 13 12.84 -20.94 -14.98
C VAL A 13 12.16 -20.33 -16.21
N ASP A 14 11.54 -21.18 -17.04
CA ASP A 14 10.80 -20.76 -18.24
C ASP A 14 9.55 -19.90 -17.93
N MET A 15 9.03 -19.97 -16.70
CA MET A 15 7.88 -19.19 -16.24
C MET A 15 8.29 -17.91 -15.49
N ILE A 16 9.59 -17.68 -15.25
CA ILE A 16 10.12 -16.45 -14.66
C ILE A 16 10.31 -15.41 -15.78
N ASP A 17 9.23 -15.14 -16.49
CA ASP A 17 9.14 -14.11 -17.53
C ASP A 17 8.40 -12.89 -16.99
N SER A 18 9.00 -11.69 -17.16
CA SER A 18 8.40 -10.44 -16.71
C SER A 18 7.07 -10.15 -17.38
N ALA A 19 6.92 -10.51 -18.67
CA ALA A 19 5.66 -10.32 -19.39
C ALA A 19 4.56 -11.27 -18.91
N PHE A 20 4.92 -12.50 -18.54
CA PHE A 20 4.01 -13.45 -17.90
C PHE A 20 3.58 -12.99 -16.50
N ILE A 21 4.54 -12.63 -15.64
CA ILE A 21 4.28 -12.24 -14.25
C ILE A 21 3.42 -10.97 -14.18
N ASP A 22 3.59 -10.01 -15.10
CA ASP A 22 2.78 -8.80 -15.11
C ASP A 22 1.28 -9.04 -15.38
N ARG A 23 0.93 -10.20 -15.97
CA ARG A 23 -0.46 -10.62 -16.19
C ARG A 23 -1.12 -11.22 -14.94
N PHE A 24 -0.37 -11.57 -13.90
CA PHE A 24 -0.97 -12.04 -12.66
C PHE A 24 -1.69 -10.92 -11.95
N HIS A 25 -3.01 -11.02 -11.76
CA HIS A 25 -3.73 -9.95 -11.06
C HIS A 25 -3.16 -9.72 -9.66
N CYS A 26 -3.17 -10.74 -8.81
CA CYS A 26 -2.73 -10.71 -7.41
C CYS A 26 -2.39 -12.14 -6.97
N TYR A 27 -1.68 -12.30 -5.86
CA TYR A 27 -1.55 -13.60 -5.18
C TYR A 27 -1.84 -13.44 -3.69
N ILE A 28 -2.34 -14.52 -3.08
CA ILE A 28 -2.53 -14.57 -1.63
C ILE A 28 -1.27 -15.21 -1.03
N PRO A 29 -0.51 -14.47 -0.22
CA PRO A 29 0.70 -14.96 0.44
C PRO A 29 0.35 -16.03 1.50
N GLY A 30 0.92 -17.22 1.36
CA GLY A 30 0.64 -18.31 2.31
C GLY A 30 1.07 -18.02 3.75
N TRP A 31 2.01 -17.09 3.97
CA TRP A 31 2.49 -16.71 5.30
C TRP A 31 1.52 -15.79 6.07
N GLU A 32 0.55 -15.16 5.40
CA GLU A 32 -0.50 -14.38 6.07
C GLU A 32 -1.66 -15.27 6.53
N VAL A 33 -1.78 -16.46 5.94
CA VAL A 33 -2.85 -17.38 6.29
C VAL A 33 -2.50 -18.02 7.63
N PRO A 34 -3.32 -17.82 8.68
CA PRO A 34 -3.06 -18.44 9.96
C PRO A 34 -3.14 -19.96 9.84
N LYS A 35 -2.33 -20.67 10.61
CA LYS A 35 -2.43 -22.14 10.69
C LYS A 35 -3.79 -22.52 11.24
N PHE A 36 -4.42 -23.53 10.65
CA PHE A 36 -5.69 -24.05 11.12
C PHE A 36 -5.56 -24.56 12.56
N ASN A 37 -6.38 -24.02 13.44
CA ASN A 37 -6.54 -24.47 14.82
C ASN A 37 -7.97 -25.02 14.96
N PRO A 38 -8.21 -26.08 15.76
CA PRO A 38 -9.55 -26.50 16.18
C PRO A 38 -10.55 -25.36 16.46
N GLN A 39 -10.09 -24.21 16.98
CA GLN A 39 -10.94 -23.02 17.23
C GLN A 39 -11.51 -22.35 15.98
N HIS A 40 -10.93 -22.56 14.80
CA HIS A 40 -11.42 -22.00 13.54
C HIS A 40 -12.55 -22.84 12.92
N PHE A 41 -12.80 -24.04 13.45
CA PHE A 41 -13.90 -24.88 12.97
C PHE A 41 -15.21 -24.43 13.59
N THR A 42 -16.25 -24.38 12.76
CA THR A 42 -17.60 -24.15 13.24
C THR A 42 -18.16 -25.45 13.83
N ASN A 43 -18.82 -25.36 14.98
CA ASN A 43 -19.63 -26.45 15.53
C ASN A 43 -21.06 -26.46 14.94
N ARG A 44 -21.31 -25.67 13.90
CA ARG A 44 -22.59 -25.56 13.21
C ARG A 44 -22.53 -26.25 11.85
N TYR A 45 -23.69 -26.34 11.19
CA TYR A 45 -23.79 -26.85 9.83
C TYR A 45 -22.87 -26.08 8.87
N GLY A 46 -22.06 -26.83 8.12
CA GLY A 46 -21.28 -26.32 7.00
C GLY A 46 -21.99 -26.61 5.68
N PHE A 47 -21.61 -25.88 4.63
CA PHE A 47 -22.03 -26.22 3.28
C PHE A 47 -21.29 -27.44 2.77
N ILE A 48 -22.00 -28.32 2.06
CA ILE A 48 -21.37 -29.37 1.27
C ILE A 48 -20.56 -28.68 0.17
N VAL A 49 -19.38 -29.22 -0.13
CA VAL A 49 -18.41 -28.63 -1.07
C VAL A 49 -19.06 -28.31 -2.43
N ASP A 50 -19.88 -29.22 -2.95
CA ASP A 50 -20.54 -29.05 -4.25
C ASP A 50 -21.53 -27.88 -4.26
N TYR A 51 -22.26 -27.70 -3.15
CA TYR A 51 -23.17 -26.56 -3.01
C TYR A 51 -22.41 -25.24 -2.94
N PHE A 52 -21.30 -25.21 -2.19
CA PHE A 52 -20.44 -24.03 -2.13
C PHE A 52 -19.81 -23.72 -3.49
N ALA A 53 -19.40 -24.75 -4.25
CA ALA A 53 -18.85 -24.58 -5.58
C ALA A 53 -19.88 -23.96 -6.56
N GLU A 54 -21.13 -24.43 -6.53
CA GLU A 54 -22.23 -23.86 -7.31
C GLU A 54 -22.54 -22.42 -6.89
N PHE A 55 -22.55 -22.13 -5.59
CA PHE A 55 -22.72 -20.76 -5.07
C PHE A 55 -21.63 -19.81 -5.58
N VAL A 56 -20.35 -20.20 -5.50
CA VAL A 56 -19.23 -19.39 -6.01
C VAL A 56 -19.29 -19.27 -7.53
N ARG A 57 -19.78 -20.29 -8.25
CA ARG A 57 -20.02 -20.22 -9.70
C ARG A 57 -21.07 -19.16 -10.02
N GLU A 58 -22.16 -19.09 -9.27
CA GLU A 58 -23.21 -18.08 -9.45
C GLU A 58 -22.68 -16.66 -9.16
N LEU A 59 -21.87 -16.51 -8.10
CA LEU A 59 -21.23 -15.23 -7.75
C LEU A 59 -20.31 -14.68 -8.87
N ARG A 60 -19.82 -15.52 -9.79
CA ARG A 60 -19.00 -15.04 -10.93
C ARG A 60 -19.80 -14.17 -11.90
N LYS A 61 -21.13 -14.32 -11.98
CA LYS A 61 -21.99 -13.56 -12.90
C LYS A 61 -22.09 -12.09 -12.53
N TYR A 62 -21.96 -11.77 -11.25
CA TYR A 62 -22.01 -10.38 -10.76
C TYR A 62 -20.67 -9.68 -10.98
N ASN A 63 -20.68 -8.38 -11.25
CA ASN A 63 -19.46 -7.58 -11.37
C ASN A 63 -19.54 -6.40 -10.42
N TYR A 64 -18.51 -6.23 -9.58
CA TYR A 64 -18.41 -5.13 -8.61
C TYR A 64 -17.09 -4.36 -8.77
N SER A 65 -16.51 -4.36 -9.98
CA SER A 65 -15.26 -3.66 -10.28
C SER A 65 -15.38 -2.13 -10.25
N ASP A 66 -16.60 -1.62 -10.31
CA ASP A 66 -17.04 -0.23 -10.25
C ASP A 66 -17.33 0.26 -8.82
N ALA A 67 -17.46 -0.65 -7.84
CA ALA A 67 -17.74 -0.31 -6.45
C ALA A 67 -16.69 0.64 -5.82
N ILE A 68 -15.46 0.61 -6.36
CA ILE A 68 -14.36 1.49 -5.95
C ILE A 68 -14.65 2.95 -6.32
N ASP A 69 -15.19 3.19 -7.52
CA ASP A 69 -15.32 4.54 -8.10
C ASP A 69 -16.32 5.43 -7.34
N LYS A 70 -17.19 4.81 -6.54
CA LYS A 70 -18.14 5.52 -5.68
C LYS A 70 -17.45 6.27 -4.55
N TYR A 71 -16.28 5.80 -4.09
CA TYR A 71 -15.62 6.29 -2.88
C TYR A 71 -14.17 6.72 -3.09
N PHE A 72 -13.48 6.11 -4.05
CA PHE A 72 -12.04 6.25 -4.22
C PHE A 72 -11.63 6.42 -5.69
N GLN A 73 -10.52 7.13 -5.90
CA GLN A 73 -9.87 7.25 -7.19
C GLN A 73 -8.43 6.71 -7.11
N PHE A 74 -7.92 6.11 -8.19
CA PHE A 74 -6.54 5.64 -8.24
C PHE A 74 -5.53 6.79 -8.39
N GLY A 75 -4.36 6.64 -7.79
CA GLY A 75 -3.22 7.54 -7.96
C GLY A 75 -2.65 7.54 -9.39
N LYS A 76 -1.81 8.54 -9.68
CA LYS A 76 -1.28 8.79 -11.04
C LYS A 76 -0.37 7.69 -11.57
N ASP A 77 0.33 6.99 -10.69
CA ASP A 77 1.33 5.97 -11.05
C ASP A 77 0.72 4.58 -11.31
N ILE A 78 -0.62 4.44 -11.26
CA ILE A 78 -1.31 3.17 -11.51
C ILE A 78 -1.61 3.02 -13.01
N ASN A 79 -0.93 2.08 -13.67
CA ASN A 79 -1.18 1.74 -15.08
C ASN A 79 -2.58 1.10 -15.27
N GLN A 80 -3.13 1.15 -16.49
CA GLN A 80 -4.39 0.50 -16.85
C GLN A 80 -4.41 -1.00 -16.50
N ARG A 81 -3.30 -1.71 -16.73
CA ARG A 81 -3.18 -3.13 -16.37
C ARG A 81 -3.29 -3.35 -14.86
N ASP A 82 -2.68 -2.47 -14.08
CA ASP A 82 -2.74 -2.49 -12.62
C ASP A 82 -4.15 -2.17 -12.11
N SER A 83 -4.78 -1.15 -12.69
CA SER A 83 -6.17 -0.78 -12.41
C SER A 83 -7.13 -1.95 -12.66
N ILE A 84 -7.01 -2.65 -13.79
CA ILE A 84 -7.82 -3.83 -14.09
C ILE A 84 -7.59 -4.93 -13.06
N ALA A 85 -6.33 -5.23 -12.73
CA ALA A 85 -5.98 -6.25 -11.75
C ALA A 85 -6.57 -5.94 -10.37
N ILE A 86 -6.39 -4.71 -9.87
CA ILE A 86 -6.88 -4.25 -8.57
C ILE A 86 -8.41 -4.28 -8.53
N ARG A 87 -9.09 -3.78 -9.56
CA ARG A 87 -10.56 -3.78 -9.65
C ARG A 87 -11.16 -5.18 -9.68
N ARG A 88 -10.54 -6.10 -10.43
CA ARG A 88 -11.00 -7.50 -10.50
C ARG A 88 -10.78 -8.22 -9.18
N PHE A 89 -9.63 -8.00 -8.54
CA PHE A 89 -9.33 -8.61 -7.24
C PHE A 89 -10.22 -8.06 -6.12
N THR A 90 -10.41 -6.74 -6.06
CA THR A 90 -11.34 -6.08 -5.11
C THR A 90 -12.76 -6.62 -5.29
N SER A 91 -13.24 -6.73 -6.54
CA SER A 91 -14.56 -7.32 -6.82
C SER A 91 -14.67 -8.77 -6.33
N GLY A 92 -13.61 -9.57 -6.48
CA GLY A 92 -13.55 -10.94 -5.96
C GLY A 92 -13.64 -10.99 -4.43
N LEU A 93 -12.88 -10.13 -3.73
CA LEU A 93 -12.91 -10.03 -2.28
C LEU A 93 -14.29 -9.60 -1.76
N LEU A 94 -14.90 -8.59 -2.38
CA LEU A 94 -16.23 -8.10 -2.00
C LEU A 94 -17.28 -9.21 -2.07
N LYS A 95 -17.24 -10.08 -3.09
CA LYS A 95 -18.14 -11.23 -3.22
C LYS A 95 -17.96 -12.27 -2.12
N LEU A 96 -16.71 -12.51 -1.72
CA LEU A 96 -16.37 -13.56 -0.76
C LEU A 96 -16.57 -13.11 0.69
N ILE A 97 -16.21 -11.87 0.99
CA ILE A 97 -16.25 -11.32 2.36
C ILE A 97 -17.63 -10.74 2.68
N TYR A 98 -18.29 -10.13 1.69
CA TYR A 98 -19.60 -9.46 1.85
C TYR A 98 -20.67 -10.01 0.88
N PRO A 99 -20.93 -11.33 0.88
CA PRO A 99 -21.87 -11.95 -0.07
C PRO A 99 -23.33 -11.49 0.11
N ASN A 100 -23.69 -10.98 1.29
CA ASN A 100 -25.05 -10.59 1.67
C ASN A 100 -25.44 -9.15 1.28
N LYS A 101 -24.53 -8.39 0.66
CA LYS A 101 -24.73 -6.95 0.41
C LYS A 101 -25.31 -6.63 -0.98
N GLU A 102 -25.44 -7.61 -1.88
CA GLU A 102 -26.03 -7.44 -3.22
C GLU A 102 -25.51 -6.19 -3.97
N GLY A 103 -24.22 -5.86 -3.85
CA GLY A 103 -23.62 -4.67 -4.49
C GLY A 103 -23.69 -3.37 -3.68
N HIS A 104 -24.39 -3.34 -2.55
CA HIS A 104 -24.47 -2.18 -1.66
C HIS A 104 -23.38 -2.25 -0.59
N PHE A 105 -22.16 -1.88 -0.97
CA PHE A 105 -21.02 -1.84 -0.06
C PHE A 105 -20.88 -0.45 0.57
N THR A 106 -20.46 -0.44 1.85
CA THR A 106 -20.07 0.77 2.56
C THR A 106 -18.64 1.17 2.21
N LYS A 107 -18.29 2.44 2.43
CA LYS A 107 -16.95 2.98 2.18
C LYS A 107 -15.84 2.14 2.84
N THR A 108 -16.02 1.77 4.12
CA THR A 108 -15.02 1.02 4.90
C THR A 108 -14.83 -0.41 4.38
N GLU A 109 -15.89 -1.07 3.94
CA GLU A 109 -15.83 -2.41 3.37
C GLU A 109 -15.05 -2.41 2.04
N VAL A 110 -15.33 -1.41 1.18
CA VAL A 110 -14.61 -1.20 -0.07
C VAL A 110 -13.15 -0.82 0.20
N GLU A 111 -12.88 0.09 1.13
CA GLU A 111 -11.51 0.52 1.48
C GLU A 111 -10.66 -0.64 1.99
N SER A 112 -11.24 -1.51 2.83
CA SER A 112 -10.54 -2.69 3.36
C SER A 112 -10.11 -3.64 2.23
N CYS A 113 -11.02 -3.94 1.30
CA CYS A 113 -10.73 -4.80 0.15
C CYS A 113 -9.76 -4.14 -0.84
N LEU A 114 -9.93 -2.84 -1.09
CA LEU A 114 -9.09 -2.05 -1.99
C LEU A 114 -7.65 -1.97 -1.48
N ARG A 115 -7.46 -1.67 -0.19
CA ARG A 115 -6.14 -1.58 0.44
C ARG A 115 -5.38 -2.89 0.33
N TYR A 116 -6.04 -4.01 0.62
CA TYR A 116 -5.43 -5.33 0.47
C TYR A 116 -5.09 -5.61 -0.99
N SER A 117 -6.00 -5.30 -1.92
CA SER A 117 -5.78 -5.49 -3.36
C SER A 117 -4.58 -4.69 -3.89
N LEU A 118 -4.43 -3.43 -3.45
CA LEU A 118 -3.28 -2.60 -3.77
C LEU A 118 -1.97 -3.18 -3.22
N GLU A 119 -2.01 -3.69 -1.99
CA GLU A 119 -0.85 -4.31 -1.34
C GLU A 119 -0.35 -5.54 -2.12
N VAL A 120 -1.22 -6.50 -2.42
CA VAL A 120 -0.82 -7.72 -3.12
C VAL A 120 -0.43 -7.47 -4.58
N ARG A 121 -1.06 -6.50 -5.27
CA ARG A 121 -0.63 -6.09 -6.62
C ARG A 121 0.72 -5.39 -6.58
N ARG A 122 0.97 -4.55 -5.57
CA ARG A 122 2.28 -3.92 -5.36
C ARG A 122 3.36 -4.98 -5.15
N ARG A 123 3.10 -6.06 -4.41
CA ARG A 123 4.08 -7.15 -4.25
C ARG A 123 4.54 -7.78 -5.56
N ILE A 124 3.63 -7.95 -6.53
CA ILE A 124 3.96 -8.45 -7.87
C ILE A 124 4.88 -7.46 -8.59
N LYS A 125 4.55 -6.17 -8.55
CA LYS A 125 5.36 -5.12 -9.16
C LYS A 125 6.74 -4.99 -8.54
N GLU A 126 6.86 -5.13 -7.23
CA GLU A 126 8.16 -5.17 -6.55
C GLU A 126 9.00 -6.38 -6.98
N GLN A 127 8.37 -7.54 -7.29
CA GLN A 127 9.12 -8.66 -7.88
C GLN A 127 9.54 -8.37 -9.32
N LEU A 128 8.67 -7.75 -10.12
CA LEU A 128 9.00 -7.33 -11.48
C LEU A 128 10.13 -6.30 -11.50
N LYS A 129 10.17 -5.37 -10.54
CA LYS A 129 11.30 -4.44 -10.35
C LYS A 129 12.62 -5.19 -10.11
N LYS A 130 12.59 -6.29 -9.35
CA LYS A 130 13.79 -7.13 -9.12
C LYS A 130 14.22 -7.93 -10.35
N ILE A 131 13.29 -8.34 -11.21
CA ILE A 131 13.55 -9.19 -12.39
C ILE A 131 13.86 -8.36 -13.64
N GLY A 132 13.05 -7.35 -13.93
CA GLY A 132 13.10 -6.50 -15.14
C GLY A 132 13.76 -5.13 -14.94
N GLY A 133 14.28 -4.83 -13.75
CA GLY A 133 15.09 -3.63 -13.50
C GLY A 133 14.37 -2.30 -13.74
N MET A 134 14.97 -1.42 -14.55
CA MET A 134 14.55 -0.02 -14.70
C MET A 134 13.18 0.18 -15.36
N GLU A 135 12.64 -0.82 -16.05
CA GLU A 135 11.32 -0.72 -16.72
C GLU A 135 10.14 -0.63 -15.73
N PHE A 136 10.35 -0.98 -14.45
CA PHE A 136 9.30 -1.06 -13.44
C PHE A 136 9.56 -0.16 -12.20
N TYR A 137 10.29 0.95 -12.37
CA TYR A 137 10.73 1.78 -11.24
C TYR A 137 9.62 2.65 -10.62
N ASN A 138 8.63 3.09 -11.41
CA ASN A 138 7.53 3.93 -10.93
C ASN A 138 6.36 3.06 -10.41
N VAL A 139 6.43 2.69 -9.13
CA VAL A 139 5.40 1.88 -8.45
C VAL A 139 4.97 2.51 -7.13
N HIS A 140 4.48 3.76 -7.22
CA HIS A 140 3.76 4.37 -6.10
C HIS A 140 2.29 4.03 -6.17
N PHE A 141 1.89 2.99 -5.44
CA PHE A 141 0.51 2.59 -5.38
C PHE A 141 -0.20 3.45 -4.33
N SER A 142 -1.05 4.36 -4.81
CA SER A 142 -1.89 5.23 -3.99
C SER A 142 -3.34 5.22 -4.44
N TYR A 143 -4.22 5.63 -3.53
CA TYR A 143 -5.62 5.90 -3.81
C TYR A 143 -6.04 7.18 -3.09
N ILE A 144 -6.95 7.92 -3.70
CA ILE A 144 -7.47 9.19 -3.23
C ILE A 144 -8.88 8.94 -2.72
N ASP A 145 -9.16 9.40 -1.51
CA ASP A 145 -10.50 9.41 -0.93
C ASP A 145 -11.31 10.59 -1.51
N LEU A 146 -12.45 10.33 -2.14
CA LEU A 146 -13.25 11.37 -2.80
C LEU A 146 -13.94 12.31 -1.80
N GLU A 147 -14.15 11.89 -0.55
CA GLU A 147 -14.78 12.73 0.47
C GLU A 147 -13.78 13.69 1.12
N THR A 148 -12.56 13.21 1.41
CA THR A 148 -11.53 14.01 2.09
C THR A 148 -10.51 14.63 1.14
N ASN A 149 -10.46 14.19 -0.12
CA ASN A 149 -9.39 14.47 -1.08
C ASN A 149 -7.98 14.12 -0.57
N GLU A 150 -7.88 13.20 0.39
CA GLU A 150 -6.61 12.73 0.93
C GLU A 150 -6.06 11.59 0.08
N GLU A 151 -4.80 11.71 -0.33
CA GLU A 151 -4.07 10.65 -1.03
C GLU A 151 -3.38 9.72 -0.02
N LYS A 152 -3.78 8.44 -0.03
CA LYS A 152 -3.24 7.40 0.84
C LYS A 152 -2.33 6.46 0.05
N PHE A 153 -1.10 6.31 0.51
CA PHE A 153 -0.09 5.42 -0.09
C PHE A 153 -0.11 4.05 0.58
N VAL A 154 -0.07 2.98 -0.21
CA VAL A 154 -0.08 1.60 0.30
C VAL A 154 1.32 1.01 0.20
N THR A 155 1.97 0.76 1.34
CA THR A 155 3.28 0.10 1.44
C THR A 155 3.16 -1.40 1.61
N VAL A 156 4.22 -2.14 1.29
CA VAL A 156 4.29 -3.60 1.53
C VAL A 156 5.26 -3.86 2.69
N PRO A 157 4.91 -4.72 3.68
CA PRO A 157 5.81 -5.04 4.80
C PRO A 157 7.15 -5.62 4.37
N GLU A 158 7.18 -6.31 3.22
CA GLU A 158 8.37 -6.92 2.64
C GLU A 158 9.35 -5.92 2.04
N GLN A 159 8.94 -4.65 1.88
CA GLN A 159 9.87 -3.53 1.72
C GLN A 159 10.55 -3.25 3.07
N SER A 160 11.26 -4.24 3.60
CA SER A 160 12.32 -3.99 4.56
C SER A 160 13.44 -3.32 3.76
N SER A 161 13.36 -1.99 3.69
CA SER A 161 14.45 -1.17 3.22
C SER A 161 15.63 -1.49 4.13
N GLY A 162 16.63 -2.21 3.61
CA GLY A 162 17.94 -2.34 4.25
C GLY A 162 18.69 -1.00 4.30
N LYS A 163 18.01 0.11 4.00
CA LYS A 163 18.49 1.48 3.97
C LYS A 163 17.70 2.26 5.02
N LEU A 164 18.37 3.15 5.73
CA LEU A 164 17.76 4.02 6.75
C LEU A 164 16.64 4.93 6.21
N ILE A 165 16.59 5.13 4.89
CA ILE A 165 15.57 5.92 4.20
C ILE A 165 14.60 4.93 3.51
N PRO A 166 13.29 5.02 3.78
CA PRO A 166 12.27 4.24 3.07
C PRO A 166 12.32 4.54 1.58
N GLU A 167 12.25 3.52 0.72
CA GLU A 167 12.08 3.74 -0.72
C GLU A 167 10.63 4.10 -1.05
N GLY A 168 10.42 5.25 -1.69
CA GLY A 168 9.12 5.75 -2.14
C GLY A 168 8.87 7.21 -1.74
N GLN A 169 7.77 7.78 -2.24
CA GLN A 169 7.31 9.10 -1.82
C GLN A 169 6.84 9.05 -0.36
N LEU A 170 7.45 9.89 0.47
CA LEU A 170 7.10 10.02 1.88
C LEU A 170 5.77 10.77 2.02
N PRO A 171 4.98 10.48 3.07
CA PRO A 171 3.76 11.24 3.35
C PRO A 171 4.07 12.74 3.47
N ALA A 172 3.14 13.60 3.06
CA ALA A 172 3.31 15.05 3.10
C ALA A 172 3.82 15.51 4.48
N GLY A 173 4.84 16.37 4.48
CA GLY A 173 5.51 16.82 5.70
C GLY A 173 6.67 15.93 6.18
N ASN A 174 6.97 14.80 5.54
CA ASN A 174 8.10 13.95 5.90
C ASN A 174 9.24 14.06 4.88
N LEU A 175 10.47 14.30 5.35
CA LEU A 175 11.65 14.44 4.52
C LEU A 175 12.89 13.83 5.21
N HIS A 176 13.80 13.26 4.43
CA HIS A 176 15.13 12.89 4.91
C HIS A 176 16.17 13.85 4.33
N THR A 177 17.06 14.36 5.18
CA THR A 177 18.14 15.27 4.80
C THR A 177 19.47 14.83 5.42
N ILE A 178 20.57 15.28 4.84
CA ILE A 178 21.92 15.00 5.32
C ILE A 178 22.47 16.27 5.95
N GLY A 179 22.97 16.17 7.17
CA GLY A 179 23.53 17.30 7.91
C GLY A 179 24.80 16.92 8.65
N LYS A 180 25.51 17.91 9.18
CA LYS A 180 26.64 17.67 10.09
C LYS A 180 26.17 17.84 11.53
N ASN A 181 26.55 16.91 12.40
CA ASN A 181 26.39 17.04 13.84
C ASN A 181 27.40 18.06 14.42
N SER A 182 27.22 18.42 15.70
CA SER A 182 28.15 19.28 16.45
C SER A 182 29.60 18.79 16.40
N ASP A 183 29.79 17.48 16.29
CA ASP A 183 31.11 16.83 16.28
C ASP A 183 31.68 16.71 14.86
N GLY A 184 31.09 17.38 13.87
CA GLY A 184 31.54 17.41 12.48
C GLY A 184 31.21 16.16 11.66
N GLN A 185 30.66 15.10 12.29
CA GLN A 185 30.23 13.88 11.61
C GLN A 185 28.98 14.13 10.76
N ILE A 186 28.96 13.54 9.56
CA ILE A 186 27.80 13.58 8.67
C ILE A 186 26.77 12.56 9.15
N GLY A 187 25.57 13.03 9.45
CA GLY A 187 24.43 12.24 9.91
C GLY A 187 23.24 12.35 8.94
N LEU A 188 22.41 11.32 8.94
CA LEU A 188 21.11 11.33 8.29
C LEU A 188 20.06 11.81 9.29
N PHE A 189 19.27 12.81 8.91
CA PHE A 189 18.19 13.37 9.72
C PHE A 189 16.85 13.18 9.03
N ARG A 190 15.84 12.81 9.80
CA ARG A 190 14.44 12.76 9.36
C ARG A 190 13.70 13.96 9.94
N LEU A 191 13.14 14.79 9.07
CA LEU A 191 12.29 15.92 9.42
C LEU A 191 10.84 15.52 9.23
N GLU A 192 10.03 15.75 10.24
CA GLU A 192 8.59 15.53 10.21
C GLU A 192 7.87 16.83 10.56
N MET A 193 6.93 17.22 9.71
CA MET A 193 6.06 18.37 9.88
C MET A 193 4.62 17.89 9.91
N GLN A 194 3.92 18.24 10.98
CA GLN A 194 2.49 17.99 11.13
C GLN A 194 1.76 19.33 11.22
N LYS A 195 0.71 19.49 10.40
CA LYS A 195 -0.21 20.63 10.50
C LYS A 195 -1.40 20.21 11.35
N ILE A 196 -1.72 21.02 12.36
CA ILE A 196 -2.89 20.86 13.23
C ILE A 196 -3.65 22.19 13.21
N ASP A 197 -4.97 22.13 13.10
CA ASP A 197 -5.82 23.32 13.13
C ASP A 197 -5.72 24.00 14.51
N GLY A 198 -5.40 25.30 14.53
CA GLY A 198 -5.18 26.06 15.77
C GLY A 198 -4.68 27.49 15.55
N ASN A 199 -4.18 28.12 16.61
CA ASN A 199 -3.81 29.54 16.65
C ASN A 199 -2.47 29.90 15.94
N GLY A 200 -2.03 29.10 14.97
CA GLY A 200 -0.81 29.39 14.19
C GLY A 200 0.50 29.31 14.98
N LYS A 201 0.54 28.55 16.09
CA LYS A 201 1.77 28.33 16.87
C LYS A 201 2.69 27.34 16.14
N PHE A 202 3.97 27.68 16.03
CA PHE A 202 5.01 26.79 15.51
C PHE A 202 5.82 26.19 16.67
N ASN A 203 5.84 24.86 16.75
CA ASN A 203 6.59 24.12 17.75
C ASN A 203 7.64 23.24 17.08
N VAL A 204 8.85 23.21 17.64
CA VAL A 204 9.97 22.40 17.14
C VAL A 204 10.38 21.42 18.22
N SER A 205 10.30 20.12 17.92
CA SER A 205 10.73 19.02 18.77
C SER A 205 11.89 18.25 18.14
N GLY A 206 12.65 17.49 18.94
CA GLY A 206 13.72 16.62 18.44
C GLY A 206 15.06 17.29 18.15
N MET A 207 15.18 18.62 18.28
CA MET A 207 16.42 19.38 18.04
C MET A 207 17.26 19.69 19.30
N GLY A 208 16.94 19.07 20.45
CA GLY A 208 17.73 19.17 21.68
C GLY A 208 17.99 20.61 22.16
N SER A 209 19.22 20.87 22.61
CA SER A 209 19.73 22.18 23.06
C SER A 209 20.37 23.01 21.93
N GLN A 210 20.35 22.55 20.68
CA GLN A 210 20.99 23.24 19.57
C GLN A 210 20.15 24.47 19.13
N ALA A 211 20.53 25.65 19.62
CA ALA A 211 19.82 26.90 19.36
C ALA A 211 19.83 27.30 17.87
N SER A 212 20.94 27.04 17.16
CA SER A 212 21.09 27.35 15.73
C SER A 212 20.09 26.60 14.86
N ALA A 213 19.88 25.30 15.11
CA ALA A 213 18.95 24.47 14.35
C ALA A 213 17.48 24.92 14.57
N LYS A 214 17.12 25.29 15.81
CA LYS A 214 15.79 25.84 16.12
C LYS A 214 15.56 27.18 15.42
N GLU A 215 16.58 28.01 15.34
CA GLU A 215 16.50 29.30 14.67
C GLU A 215 16.35 29.13 13.16
N SER A 216 17.12 28.24 12.53
CA SER A 216 16.95 27.92 11.10
C SER A 216 15.54 27.41 10.77
N ALA A 217 14.95 26.57 11.63
CA ALA A 217 13.58 26.10 11.46
C ALA A 217 12.55 27.24 11.56
N ARG A 218 12.74 28.19 12.49
CA ARG A 218 11.89 29.38 12.61
C ARG A 218 12.01 30.30 11.41
N ILE A 219 13.23 30.60 10.95
CA ILE A 219 13.47 31.42 9.76
C ILE A 219 12.76 30.81 8.54
N GLY A 220 12.87 29.49 8.37
CA GLY A 220 12.15 28.78 7.31
C GLY A 220 10.63 28.93 7.42
N PHE A 221 10.08 28.78 8.62
CA PHE A 221 8.65 28.99 8.88
C PHE A 221 8.21 30.44 8.59
N ASP A 222 8.98 31.44 9.05
CA ASP A 222 8.68 32.85 8.86
C ASP A 222 8.77 33.25 7.37
N TYR A 223 9.70 32.65 6.61
CA TYR A 223 9.76 32.83 5.16
C TYR A 223 8.48 32.36 4.46
N PHE A 224 7.96 31.18 4.82
CA PHE A 224 6.68 30.69 4.29
C PHE A 224 5.45 31.42 4.83
N LYS A 225 5.58 32.15 5.94
CA LYS A 225 4.51 33.01 6.45
C LYS A 225 4.45 34.36 5.72
N ALA A 226 5.59 34.83 5.23
CA ALA A 226 5.72 36.11 4.55
C ALA A 226 5.44 36.06 3.04
N ASN A 227 5.45 34.87 2.43
CA ASN A 227 5.14 34.63 1.01
C ASN A 227 3.85 33.81 0.88
#